data_AF-A0A1B0AVH4-F1
#
_entry.id   AF-A0A1B0AVH4-F1
#
_cell.length_a   1.000
_cell.length_b   1.000
_cell.length_c   1.000
_cell.angle_alpha   90.00
_cell.angle_beta   90.00
_cell.angle_gamma   90.00
#
_symmetry.space_group_name_H-M   'P 1'
#
loop_
_entity.id
_entity.type
_entity.pdbx_description
1 polymer ?
#
loop_
_entity_poly.entity_id
_entity_poly.type
_entity_poly.pdbx_seq_one_letter_code
_entity_poly.pdbx_strand_id
1 'polypeptide(L)'
;MVYTNSERSRTFLAVKIEDLYMVKMTELLSHVNRVMLDFKLDTFYKDPSFHISFLWCLGDQVKLIESHLPQLVKALKDCLCVKTEIRNIKCKSGYKEFTFKLKN
;
A
#
# COMPACT_ATOMS: atom_id res chain seq x y z
N MET A 1 8.11 6.65 4.21
CA MET A 1 8.78 5.77 3.23
C MET A 1 8.61 6.36 1.85
N VAL A 2 9.59 6.17 0.97
CA VAL A 2 9.55 6.61 -0.43
C VAL A 2 9.58 5.37 -1.32
N TYR A 3 8.63 5.26 -2.26
CA TYR A 3 8.52 4.14 -3.19
C TYR A 3 8.52 4.62 -4.63
N THR A 4 8.83 3.70 -5.56
CA THR A 4 8.59 3.91 -7.00
C THR A 4 7.68 2.82 -7.53
N ASN A 5 6.97 3.09 -8.62
CA ASN A 5 6.38 2.00 -9.39
C ASN A 5 7.49 1.21 -10.12
N SER A 6 7.16 0.02 -10.64
CA SER A 6 8.09 -0.87 -11.34
C SER A 6 8.87 -0.17 -12.46
N GLU A 7 8.21 0.69 -13.22
CA GLU A 7 8.80 1.42 -14.35
C GLU A 7 9.59 2.66 -13.92
N ARG A 8 9.62 2.99 -12.62
CA ARG A 8 10.20 4.22 -12.05
C ARG A 8 9.69 5.51 -12.70
N SER A 9 8.48 5.47 -13.26
CA SER A 9 7.82 6.62 -13.88
C SER A 9 7.08 7.49 -12.86
N ARG A 10 6.94 6.99 -11.62
CA ARG A 10 6.25 7.64 -10.51
C ARG A 10 6.98 7.36 -9.21
N THR A 11 7.04 8.38 -8.35
CA THR A 11 7.56 8.27 -6.98
C THR A 11 6.45 8.59 -5.98
N PHE A 12 6.33 7.81 -4.92
CA PHE A 12 5.27 7.89 -3.92
C PHE A 12 5.85 8.17 -2.53
N LEU A 13 5.21 9.07 -1.80
CA LEU A 13 5.41 9.23 -0.36
C LEU A 13 4.32 8.44 0.37
N ALA A 14 4.74 7.54 1.26
CA ALA A 14 3.84 6.61 1.93
C ALA A 14 4.19 6.39 3.40
N VAL A 15 3.20 5.96 4.18
CA VAL A 15 3.37 5.47 5.55
C VAL A 15 3.16 3.96 5.55
N LYS A 16 4.12 3.23 6.12
CA LYS A 16 4.03 1.79 6.32
C LYS A 16 3.02 1.50 7.41
N ILE A 17 2.26 0.41 7.29
CA ILE A 17 1.47 -0.07 8.41
C ILE A 17 2.39 -0.40 9.60
N GLU A 18 1.86 -0.31 10.81
CA GLU A 18 2.61 -0.73 12.00
C GLU A 18 2.87 -2.24 11.95
N ASP A 19 4.05 -2.65 12.44
CA ASP A 19 4.48 -4.05 12.40
C ASP A 19 3.53 -4.97 13.17
N LEU A 20 2.81 -4.45 14.17
CA LEU A 20 1.75 -5.14 14.91
C LEU A 20 0.64 -5.71 14.01
N TYR A 21 0.36 -5.08 12.87
CA TYR A 21 -0.69 -5.51 11.94
C TYR A 21 -0.18 -6.37 10.78
N MET A 22 1.13 -6.60 10.66
CA MET A 22 1.72 -7.36 9.55
C MET A 22 1.20 -8.79 9.44
N VAL A 23 0.95 -9.46 10.58
CA VAL A 23 0.40 -10.83 10.59
C VAL A 23 -1.00 -10.85 9.96
N LYS A 24 -1.89 -9.95 10.39
CA LYS A 24 -3.26 -9.86 9.86
C LYS A 24 -3.27 -9.52 8.37
N MET A 25 -2.40 -8.62 7.93
CA MET A 25 -2.32 -8.23 6.52
C MET A 25 -1.76 -9.36 5.64
N THR A 26 -0.80 -10.11 6.16
CA THR A 26 -0.26 -11.31 5.48
C THR A 26 -1.32 -12.40 5.38
N GLU A 27 -2.14 -12.60 6.41
CA GLU A 27 -3.26 -13.54 6.38
C GLU A 27 -4.28 -13.17 5.31
N LEU A 28 -4.72 -11.90 5.25
CA LEU A 28 -5.60 -11.41 4.19
C LEU A 28 -4.99 -11.61 2.80
N LEU A 29 -3.70 -11.31 2.65
CA LEU A 29 -2.98 -11.50 1.39
C LEU A 29 -2.93 -12.97 0.98
N SER A 30 -2.83 -13.91 1.93
CA SER A 30 -2.81 -15.35 1.64
C SER A 30 -4.10 -15.82 0.94
N HIS A 31 -5.25 -15.28 1.37
CA HIS A 31 -6.54 -15.55 0.71
C HIS A 31 -6.59 -14.98 -0.70
N VAL A 32 -6.07 -13.76 -0.90
CA VAL A 32 -5.96 -13.16 -2.23
C VAL A 32 -5.06 -14.00 -3.14
N ASN A 33 -3.88 -14.39 -2.66
CA ASN A 33 -2.93 -15.21 -3.41
C ASN A 33 -3.52 -16.56 -3.83
N ARG A 34 -4.33 -17.20 -2.97
CA ARG A 34 -5.03 -18.43 -3.34
C ARG A 34 -5.98 -18.22 -4.52
N VAL A 35 -6.76 -17.15 -4.50
CA VAL A 35 -7.64 -16.79 -5.62
C VAL A 35 -6.82 -16.50 -6.88
N MET A 36 -5.70 -15.80 -6.78
CA MET A 36 -4.83 -15.56 -7.94
C MET A 36 -4.35 -16.88 -8.57
N LEU A 37 -3.92 -17.84 -7.73
CA LEU A 37 -3.48 -19.17 -8.18
C LEU A 37 -4.61 -19.99 -8.82
N ASP A 38 -5.82 -19.97 -8.25
CA ASP A 38 -6.99 -20.67 -8.80
C ASP A 38 -7.31 -20.18 -10.23
N PHE A 39 -6.99 -18.92 -10.54
CA PHE A 39 -7.14 -18.31 -11.87
C PHE A 39 -5.86 -18.34 -12.71
N LYS A 40 -4.81 -19.05 -12.27
CA LYS A 40 -3.49 -19.15 -12.95
C LYS A 40 -2.79 -17.79 -13.15
N LEU A 41 -2.96 -16.89 -12.20
CA LEU A 41 -2.30 -15.58 -12.17
C LEU A 41 -1.13 -15.58 -11.17
N ASP A 42 -0.24 -14.61 -11.33
CA ASP A 42 0.85 -14.39 -10.39
C ASP A 42 0.33 -14.00 -9.00
N THR A 43 1.01 -14.50 -7.97
CA THR A 43 0.80 -14.06 -6.59
C THR A 43 1.46 -12.71 -6.35
N PHE A 44 1.13 -12.09 -5.21
CA PHE A 44 1.72 -10.82 -4.83
C PHE A 44 3.23 -10.93 -4.55
N TYR A 45 3.91 -9.78 -4.48
CA TYR A 45 5.36 -9.67 -4.27
C TYR A 45 5.88 -10.59 -3.15
N LYS A 46 7.06 -11.18 -3.38
CA LYS A 46 7.73 -12.10 -2.43
C LYS A 46 7.94 -11.48 -1.05
N ASP A 47 8.29 -10.19 -1.00
CA ASP A 47 8.44 -9.41 0.23
C ASP A 47 7.40 -8.27 0.24
N PRO A 48 6.20 -8.50 0.77
CA PRO A 48 5.12 -7.51 0.72
C PRO A 48 5.39 -6.35 1.67
N SER A 49 5.38 -5.13 1.13
CA SER A 49 5.39 -3.90 1.91
C SER A 49 3.99 -3.30 1.93
N PHE A 50 3.23 -3.51 3.01
CA PHE A 50 1.91 -2.89 3.17
C PHE A 50 2.04 -1.44 3.63
N HIS A 51 1.42 -0.53 2.87
CA HIS A 51 1.54 0.90 3.11
C HIS A 51 0.34 1.67 2.53
N ILE A 52 0.18 2.91 2.99
CA ILE A 52 -0.75 3.89 2.42
C ILE A 52 0.08 4.97 1.74
N SER A 53 -0.15 5.17 0.43
CA SER A 53 0.44 6.28 -0.31
C SER A 53 -0.41 7.54 -0.14
N PHE A 54 0.23 8.67 0.19
CA PHE A 54 -0.44 9.96 0.42
C PHE A 54 -0.22 10.95 -0.72
N LEU A 55 0.98 10.94 -1.30
CA LEU A 55 1.37 11.84 -2.38
C LEU A 55 2.18 11.07 -3.43
N TRP A 56 2.16 11.57 -4.65
CA TRP A 56 3.01 11.05 -5.72
C TRP A 56 3.44 12.15 -6.69
N CYS A 57 4.56 11.94 -7.37
CA CYS A 57 5.06 12.83 -8.42
C CYS A 57 5.57 12.03 -9.63
N LEU A 58 5.80 12.75 -10.74
CA LEU A 58 6.28 12.18 -11.99
C LEU A 58 7.79 11.90 -11.93
N GLY A 59 8.19 10.80 -12.56
CA GLY A 59 9.57 10.35 -12.66
C GLY A 59 10.12 9.77 -11.36
N ASP A 60 11.40 9.46 -11.41
CA ASP A 60 12.18 8.95 -10.30
C ASP A 60 12.76 10.12 -9.50
N GLN A 61 12.11 10.43 -8.38
CA GLN A 61 12.45 11.54 -7.50
C GLN A 61 12.87 11.04 -6.11
N VAL A 62 13.27 9.77 -5.99
CA VAL A 62 13.56 9.15 -4.68
C VAL A 62 14.57 9.98 -3.89
N LYS A 63 15.71 10.30 -4.49
CA LYS A 63 16.78 11.09 -3.83
C LYS A 63 16.30 12.48 -3.39
N LEU A 64 15.47 13.13 -4.21
CA LEU A 64 14.93 14.45 -3.92
C LEU A 64 13.94 14.41 -2.76
N ILE A 65 13.05 13.43 -2.75
CA ILE A 65 12.06 13.30 -1.67
C ILE A 65 12.75 12.85 -0.38
N GLU A 66 13.70 11.92 -0.44
CA GLU A 66 14.47 11.46 0.71
C GLU A 66 15.26 12.60 1.37
N SER A 67 15.85 13.51 0.59
CA SER A 67 16.57 14.65 1.14
C SER A 67 15.67 15.66 1.86
N HIS A 68 14.37 15.67 1.56
CA HIS A 68 13.36 16.52 2.20
C HIS A 68 12.43 15.75 3.14
N LEU A 69 12.68 14.45 3.34
CA LEU A 69 11.79 13.58 4.09
C LEU A 69 11.58 14.04 5.54
N PRO A 70 12.62 14.51 6.28
CA PRO A 70 12.41 15.02 7.63
C PRO A 70 11.45 16.21 7.70
N GLN A 71 11.57 17.14 6.75
CA GLN A 71 10.70 18.33 6.69
C GLN A 71 9.27 17.93 6.31
N LEU A 72 9.11 17.03 5.33
CA LEU A 72 7.81 16.51 4.91
C LEU A 72 7.12 15.76 6.06
N VAL A 73 7.84 14.87 6.76
CA VAL A 73 7.30 14.14 7.92
C VAL A 73 6.91 15.09 9.03
N LYS A 74 7.72 16.13 9.32
CA LYS A 74 7.38 17.15 10.30
C LYS A 74 6.11 17.91 9.93
N ALA A 75 5.98 18.33 8.67
CA ALA A 75 4.80 19.06 8.17
C ALA A 75 3.53 18.20 8.16
N LEU A 76 3.69 16.89 7.94
CA LEU A 76 2.57 15.96 7.81
C LEU A 76 2.24 15.22 9.11
N LYS A 77 3.04 15.38 10.18
CA LYS A 77 2.94 14.58 11.41
C LYS A 77 1.51 14.50 11.97
N ASP A 78 0.81 15.63 12.00
CA ASP A 78 -0.55 15.70 12.55
C ASP A 78 -1.61 15.13 11.59
N CYS A 79 -1.31 15.11 10.28
CA CYS A 79 -2.17 14.50 9.25
C CYS A 79 -1.97 12.98 9.12
N LEU A 80 -0.79 12.46 9.51
CA LEU A 80 -0.41 11.06 9.30
C LEU A 80 -0.80 10.10 10.44
N CYS A 81 -1.33 10.61 11.55
CA CYS A 81 -1.90 9.80 12.63
C CYS A 81 -3.27 9.20 12.23
N VAL A 82 -3.25 8.33 11.22
CA VAL A 82 -4.46 7.70 10.67
C VAL A 82 -4.71 6.38 11.41
N LYS A 83 -5.57 6.42 12.42
CA LYS A 83 -6.22 5.19 12.92
C LYS A 83 -7.39 4.88 12.03
N THR A 84 -7.24 3.87 11.18
CA THR A 84 -8.32 3.41 10.30
C THR A 84 -8.77 2.01 10.69
N GLU A 85 -10.08 1.85 10.80
CA GLU A 85 -10.70 0.53 10.89
C GLU A 85 -10.93 0.00 9.47
N ILE A 86 -10.39 -1.18 9.16
CA ILE A 86 -10.58 -1.82 7.86
C ILE A 86 -11.78 -2.76 7.98
N ARG A 87 -12.90 -2.41 7.33
CA ARG A 87 -14.13 -3.22 7.32
C ARG A 87 -14.37 -3.95 6.01
N ASN A 88 -13.71 -3.53 4.94
CA ASN A 88 -14.00 -4.01 3.59
C ASN A 88 -12.72 -4.24 2.81
N ILE A 89 -12.73 -5.28 1.96
CA ILE A 89 -11.77 -5.49 0.89
C ILE A 89 -12.46 -5.16 -0.44
N LYS A 90 -11.78 -4.46 -1.33
CA LYS A 90 -12.27 -4.13 -2.66
C LYS A 90 -11.45 -4.85 -3.72
N CYS A 91 -12.14 -5.50 -4.66
CA CYS A 91 -11.56 -6.03 -5.88
C CYS A 91 -12.05 -5.18 -7.07
N LYS A 92 -11.11 -4.64 -7.84
CA LYS A 92 -11.42 -3.86 -9.05
C LYS A 92 -11.08 -4.68 -10.29
N SER A 93 -12.03 -4.79 -11.22
CA SER A 93 -11.84 -5.44 -12.52
C SER A 93 -12.40 -4.56 -13.62
N GLY A 94 -11.51 -3.93 -14.40
CA GLY A 94 -11.88 -2.89 -15.37
C GLY A 94 -12.60 -1.72 -14.69
N TYR A 95 -13.83 -1.45 -15.12
CA TYR A 95 -14.71 -0.41 -14.57
C TYR A 95 -15.63 -0.92 -13.44
N LYS A 96 -15.53 -2.20 -13.05
CA LYS A 96 -16.34 -2.80 -11.99
C LYS A 96 -15.57 -2.85 -10.68
N GLU A 97 -16.28 -2.59 -9.58
CA GLU A 97 -15.76 -2.69 -8.21
C GLU A 97 -16.64 -3.66 -7.40
N PHE A 98 -16.01 -4.65 -6.78
CA PHE A 98 -16.64 -5.67 -5.94
C PHE A 98 -16.16 -5.47 -4.50
N THR A 99 -17.09 -5.42 -3.54
CA THR A 99 -16.79 -5.17 -2.12
C THR A 99 -17.09 -6.39 -1.28
N PHE A 100 -16.12 -6.82 -0.48
CA PHE A 100 -16.22 -7.93 0.46
C PHE A 100 -16.12 -7.41 1.89
N LYS A 101 -17.14 -7.64 2.70
CA LYS A 101 -17.15 -7.24 4.12
C LYS A 101 -16.31 -8.21 4.93
N LEU A 102 -15.41 -7.69 5.76
CA LEU A 102 -14.71 -8.48 6.76
C LEU A 102 -15.66 -8.81 7.91
N LYS A 103 -15.51 -10.01 8.48
CA LYS A 103 -16.26 -10.39 9.69
C LYS A 103 -15.64 -9.63 10.87
N ASN A 104 -16.51 -9.06 11.70
CA ASN A 104 -16.12 -8.42 12.97
C ASN A 104 -15.59 -9.45 13.97
#